data_AF-A0A259TEW4-F1
#
_entry.id   AF-A0A259TEW4-F1
#
_cell.length_a   1.000
_cell.length_b   1.000
_cell.length_c   1.000
_cell.angle_alpha   90.00
_cell.angle_beta   90.00
_cell.angle_gamma   90.00
#
_symmetry.space_group_name_H-M   'P 1'
#
loop_
_entity.id
_entity.type
_entity.pdbx_description
1 polymer ?
#
loop_
_entity_poly.entity_id
_entity_poly.type
_entity_poly.pdbx_seq_one_letter_code
_entity_poly.pdbx_strand_id
1 'polypeptide(L)'
;MNKKTPILIIVLFLIGAGYLYQSFLKDELKPNRSISVNEIVSTEMSKVVYSRDTTPNINFVDIKLTNAQIRSIAEWINSVPDSSVIKMNQIPPNISAGIVFRLKANKEVRIQYDLEKIFITRTDVKNAQMYSIEQEELKNFFDQQLKGFYFGNDSVN
;
A
#
# COMPACT_ATOMS: atom_id res chain seq x y z
N MET A 1 -4.23 -49.53 -27.31
CA MET A 1 -4.32 -48.24 -26.59
C MET A 1 -3.34 -48.27 -25.42
N ASN A 2 -2.29 -47.46 -25.46
CA ASN A 2 -1.15 -47.56 -24.54
C ASN A 2 -1.53 -46.99 -23.17
N LYS A 3 -1.80 -47.86 -22.17
CA LYS A 3 -2.29 -47.47 -20.84
C LYS A 3 -1.34 -46.54 -20.05
N LYS A 4 -0.11 -46.35 -20.52
CA LYS A 4 0.91 -45.48 -19.89
C LYS A 4 0.74 -43.99 -20.21
N THR A 5 0.17 -43.66 -21.37
CA THR A 5 -0.04 -42.26 -21.81
C THR A 5 -1.00 -41.46 -20.92
N PRO A 6 -2.16 -41.99 -20.46
CA PRO A 6 -3.04 -41.23 -19.57
C PRO A 6 -2.45 -41.00 -18.18
N ILE A 7 -1.66 -41.95 -17.65
CA ILE A 7 -1.02 -41.82 -16.33
C ILE A 7 0.02 -40.69 -16.34
N LEU A 8 0.83 -40.61 -17.41
CA LEU A 8 1.84 -39.56 -17.56
C LEU A 8 1.21 -38.16 -17.63
N ILE A 9 0.09 -38.01 -18.35
CA ILE A 9 -0.64 -36.74 -18.46
C ILE A 9 -1.22 -36.32 -17.10
N ILE A 10 -1.79 -37.25 -16.35
CA ILE A 10 -2.34 -36.96 -15.00
C ILE A 10 -1.22 -36.52 -14.05
N VAL A 11 -0.06 -37.17 -14.07
CA VAL A 11 1.08 -36.80 -13.24
C VAL A 11 1.58 -35.39 -13.59
N LEU A 12 1.72 -35.07 -14.89
CA LEU A 12 2.10 -33.72 -15.32
C LEU A 12 1.08 -32.65 -14.89
N PHE A 13 -0.21 -32.98 -14.97
CA PHE A 13 -1.28 -32.06 -14.53
C PHE A 13 -1.23 -31.83 -13.01
N LEU A 14 -1.00 -32.88 -12.22
CA LEU A 14 -0.86 -32.76 -10.76
C LEU A 14 0.39 -31.97 -10.35
N ILE A 15 1.51 -32.15 -11.06
CA ILE A 15 2.74 -31.35 -10.84
C ILE A 15 2.47 -29.88 -11.17
N GLY A 16 1.81 -29.60 -12.30
CA GLY A 16 1.42 -28.24 -12.69
C GLY A 16 0.49 -27.58 -11.67
N ALA A 17 -0.54 -28.30 -11.22
CA ALA A 17 -1.47 -27.83 -10.19
C ALA A 17 -0.76 -27.57 -8.85
N GLY A 18 0.15 -28.47 -8.44
CA GLY A 18 0.95 -28.31 -7.23
C GLY A 18 1.87 -27.09 -7.29
N TYR A 19 2.49 -26.83 -8.44
CA TYR A 19 3.32 -25.64 -8.66
C TYR A 19 2.50 -24.34 -8.59
N LEU A 20 1.34 -24.30 -9.24
CA LEU A 20 0.43 -23.16 -9.19
C LEU A 20 -0.06 -22.89 -7.76
N TYR A 21 -0.41 -23.95 -7.02
CA TYR A 21 -0.84 -23.84 -5.63
C TYR A 21 0.25 -23.29 -4.72
N GLN A 22 1.50 -23.74 -4.88
CA GLN A 22 2.62 -23.17 -4.13
C GLN A 22 2.88 -21.70 -4.47
N SER A 23 2.75 -21.31 -5.75
CA SER A 23 2.89 -19.92 -6.17
C SER A 23 1.84 -19.02 -5.51
N PHE A 24 0.57 -19.47 -5.50
CA PHE A 24 -0.54 -18.77 -4.86
C PHE A 24 -0.31 -18.56 -3.35
N LEU A 25 0.12 -19.61 -2.64
CA LEU A 25 0.42 -19.52 -1.21
C LEU A 25 1.60 -18.57 -0.91
N LYS A 26 2.63 -18.56 -1.77
CA LYS A 26 3.76 -17.63 -1.62
C LYS A 26 3.30 -16.19 -1.76
N ASP A 27 2.37 -15.90 -2.67
CA ASP A 27 1.87 -14.55 -2.90
C ASP A 27 0.99 -14.04 -1.74
N GLU A 28 0.17 -14.89 -1.12
CA GLU A 28 -0.60 -14.52 0.08
C GLU A 28 0.26 -14.22 1.32
N LEU A 29 1.48 -14.78 1.36
CA LEU A 29 2.43 -14.59 2.45
C LEU A 29 3.32 -13.36 2.25
N LYS A 30 3.28 -12.72 1.08
CA LYS A 30 4.08 -11.52 0.81
C LYS A 30 3.44 -10.29 1.46
N PRO A 31 4.18 -9.56 2.30
CA PRO A 31 3.66 -8.34 2.90
C PRO A 31 3.33 -7.28 1.83
N ASN A 32 4.10 -7.20 0.73
CA ASN A 32 3.88 -6.27 -0.37
C ASN A 32 3.23 -6.93 -1.60
N ARG A 33 2.21 -7.76 -1.39
CA ARG A 33 1.40 -8.32 -2.49
C ARG A 33 0.94 -7.21 -3.44
N SER A 34 0.93 -7.43 -4.75
CA SER A 34 0.53 -6.37 -5.68
C SER A 34 -0.90 -5.87 -5.38
N ILE A 35 -1.07 -4.54 -5.36
CA ILE A 35 -2.36 -3.86 -5.24
C ILE A 35 -2.95 -3.76 -6.65
N SER A 36 -4.11 -4.39 -6.85
CA SER A 36 -4.88 -4.25 -8.08
C SER A 36 -5.84 -3.06 -8.00
N VAL A 37 -5.71 -2.10 -8.91
CA VAL A 37 -6.59 -0.92 -8.96
C VAL A 37 -8.06 -1.30 -9.13
N ASN A 38 -8.35 -2.42 -9.81
CA ASN A 38 -9.72 -2.92 -10.02
C ASN A 38 -10.35 -3.53 -8.74
N GLU A 39 -9.55 -3.73 -7.69
CA GLU A 39 -10.03 -4.17 -6.39
C GLU A 39 -10.31 -3.00 -5.44
N ILE A 40 -9.88 -1.79 -5.78
CA ILE A 40 -10.14 -0.57 -5.00
C ILE A 40 -11.60 -0.15 -5.22
N VAL A 41 -12.37 -0.16 -4.13
CA VAL A 41 -13.79 0.23 -4.10
C VAL A 41 -13.93 1.72 -3.78
N SER A 42 -13.10 2.24 -2.87
CA SER A 42 -13.04 3.66 -2.56
C SER A 42 -11.67 4.06 -2.02
N THR A 43 -11.41 5.37 -2.06
CA THR A 43 -10.19 5.96 -1.54
C THR A 43 -10.50 7.15 -0.64
N GLU A 44 -9.74 7.26 0.44
CA GLU A 44 -9.79 8.37 1.39
C GLU A 44 -8.35 8.86 1.57
N MET A 45 -8.08 10.15 1.33
CA MET A 45 -6.81 10.77 1.68
C MET A 45 -7.07 11.93 2.63
N SER A 46 -6.25 12.03 3.67
CA SER A 46 -6.26 13.19 4.57
C SER A 46 -4.83 13.63 4.88
N LYS A 47 -4.67 14.92 5.17
CA LYS A 47 -3.43 15.49 5.69
C LYS A 47 -3.67 16.28 6.96
N VAL A 48 -2.65 16.34 7.79
CA VAL A 48 -2.58 17.24 8.94
C VAL A 48 -2.28 18.65 8.45
N VAL A 49 -3.00 19.64 8.96
CA VAL A 49 -2.74 21.06 8.74
C VAL A 49 -2.69 21.78 10.09
N TYR A 50 -1.57 22.44 10.36
CA TYR A 50 -1.39 23.30 11.53
C TYR A 50 -1.80 24.72 11.18
N SER A 51 -2.75 25.26 11.95
CA SER A 51 -3.23 26.64 11.79
C SER A 51 -2.94 27.46 13.05
N ARG A 52 -2.71 28.76 12.86
CA ARG A 52 -2.49 29.72 13.94
C ARG A 52 -3.47 30.87 13.75
N ASP A 53 -4.72 30.65 14.12
CA ASP A 53 -5.72 31.72 14.15
C ASP A 53 -5.56 32.52 15.45
N THR A 54 -5.81 31.88 16.60
CA THR A 54 -5.63 32.47 17.95
C THR A 54 -4.96 31.51 18.94
N THR A 55 -5.04 30.20 18.70
CA THR A 55 -4.36 29.13 19.47
C THR A 55 -3.90 28.07 18.46
N PRO A 56 -2.75 27.38 18.67
CA PRO A 56 -2.36 26.30 17.78
C PRO A 56 -3.45 25.23 17.70
N ASN A 57 -3.95 24.96 16.49
CA ASN A 57 -4.94 23.92 16.25
C ASN A 57 -4.47 22.99 15.12
N ILE A 58 -4.81 21.71 15.27
CA ILE A 58 -4.50 20.62 14.34
C ILE A 58 -5.81 20.23 13.65
N ASN A 59 -5.88 20.50 12.35
CA ASN A 59 -7.02 20.09 11.53
C ASN A 59 -6.61 18.97 10.57
N PHE A 60 -7.54 18.06 10.27
CA PHE A 60 -7.39 17.08 9.21
C PHE A 60 -8.18 17.54 7.99
N VAL A 61 -7.50 17.64 6.86
CA VAL A 61 -8.10 18.09 5.59
C VAL A 61 -8.17 16.92 4.63
N ASP A 62 -9.37 16.62 4.16
CA ASP A 62 -9.60 15.60 3.14
C ASP A 62 -9.12 16.09 1.77
N ILE A 63 -8.43 15.20 1.06
CA ILE A 63 -7.92 15.42 -0.29
C ILE A 63 -8.57 14.41 -1.22
N LYS A 64 -9.23 14.91 -2.28
CA LYS A 64 -9.81 14.03 -3.30
C LYS A 64 -8.71 13.56 -4.26
N LEU A 65 -8.48 12.25 -4.29
CA LEU A 65 -7.59 11.63 -5.26
C LEU A 65 -8.31 11.43 -6.60
N THR A 66 -7.60 11.73 -7.69
CA THR A 66 -8.02 11.39 -9.05
C THR A 66 -7.71 9.92 -9.37
N ASN A 67 -8.43 9.34 -10.34
CA ASN A 67 -8.15 7.97 -10.79
C ASN A 67 -6.70 7.77 -11.29
N ALA A 68 -6.12 8.80 -11.91
CA ALA A 68 -4.72 8.76 -12.34
C ALA A 68 -3.77 8.67 -11.14
N GLN A 69 -3.99 9.50 -10.11
CA GLN A 69 -3.19 9.45 -8.88
C GLN A 69 -3.34 8.10 -8.16
N ILE A 70 -4.56 7.57 -8.05
CA ILE A 70 -4.80 6.25 -7.43
C ILE A 70 -4.01 5.16 -8.16
N ARG A 71 -4.02 5.18 -9.50
CA ARG A 71 -3.24 4.23 -10.31
C ARG A 71 -1.74 4.39 -10.07
N SER A 72 -1.23 5.61 -10.14
CA SER A 72 0.20 5.87 -9.91
C SER A 72 0.65 5.44 -8.52
N ILE A 73 -0.12 5.73 -7.47
CA ILE A 73 0.18 5.28 -6.10
C ILE A 73 0.25 3.75 -6.01
N ALA A 74 -0.72 3.04 -6.60
CA ALA A 74 -0.69 1.59 -6.63
C ALA A 74 0.54 1.05 -7.40
N GLU A 75 0.86 1.64 -8.55
CA GLU A 75 2.03 1.28 -9.37
C GLU A 75 3.35 1.51 -8.61
N TRP A 76 3.50 2.64 -7.94
CA TRP A 76 4.67 2.98 -7.13
C TRP A 76 4.87 1.95 -6.00
N ILE A 77 3.83 1.61 -5.25
CA ILE A 77 3.92 0.59 -4.19
C ILE A 77 4.28 -0.78 -4.77
N ASN A 78 3.68 -1.14 -5.90
CA ASN A 78 3.92 -2.41 -6.59
C ASN A 78 5.34 -2.52 -7.18
N SER A 79 5.99 -1.39 -7.49
CA SER A 79 7.36 -1.37 -7.99
C SER A 79 8.43 -1.62 -6.92
N VAL A 80 8.07 -1.53 -5.63
CA VAL A 80 9.02 -1.75 -4.54
C VAL A 80 9.36 -3.24 -4.47
N PRO A 81 10.64 -3.63 -4.62
CA PRO A 81 11.04 -5.02 -4.53
C PRO A 81 10.86 -5.54 -3.10
N ASP A 82 10.48 -6.83 -2.97
CA ASP A 82 10.26 -7.47 -1.67
C ASP A 82 11.47 -7.34 -0.72
N SER A 83 12.69 -7.27 -1.26
CA SER A 83 13.94 -7.12 -0.50
C SER A 83 14.08 -5.75 0.19
N SER A 84 13.38 -4.73 -0.30
CA SER A 84 13.40 -3.36 0.24
C SER A 84 12.24 -3.09 1.20
N VAL A 85 11.41 -4.10 1.48
CA VAL A 85 10.30 -4.01 2.43
C VAL A 85 10.82 -4.31 3.84
N ILE A 86 10.71 -3.34 4.74
CA ILE A 86 11.14 -3.50 6.13
C ILE A 86 9.91 -3.76 6.99
N LYS A 87 9.77 -4.99 7.51
CA LYS A 87 8.65 -5.36 8.39
C LYS A 87 8.70 -4.61 9.71
N MET A 88 7.54 -4.25 10.23
CA MET A 88 7.38 -3.51 11.48
C MET A 88 6.34 -4.17 12.38
N ASN A 89 6.52 -4.02 13.69
CA ASN A 89 5.53 -4.47 14.68
C ASN A 89 4.47 -3.39 14.98
N GLN A 90 4.81 -2.12 14.73
CA GLN A 90 3.94 -0.97 14.97
C GLN A 90 4.34 0.20 14.06
N ILE A 91 3.38 1.04 13.69
CA ILE A 91 3.61 2.28 12.94
C ILE A 91 3.84 3.43 13.93
N PRO A 92 4.82 4.33 13.71
CA PRO A 92 5.02 5.52 14.54
C PRO A 92 3.77 6.41 14.58
N PRO A 93 3.51 7.12 15.70
CA PRO A 93 2.29 7.91 15.85
C PRO A 93 2.31 9.24 15.08
N ASN A 94 3.49 9.77 14.71
CA ASN A 94 3.66 11.11 14.14
C ASN A 94 3.39 11.16 12.63
N ILE A 95 2.17 10.83 12.22
CA ILE A 95 1.78 10.78 10.81
C ILE A 95 1.26 12.14 10.33
N SER A 96 1.83 12.64 9.23
CA SER A 96 1.48 13.92 8.62
C SER A 96 0.43 13.80 7.52
N ALA A 97 0.40 12.67 6.81
CA ALA A 97 -0.63 12.38 5.81
C ALA A 97 -0.92 10.88 5.73
N GLY A 98 -2.15 10.55 5.31
CA GLY A 98 -2.59 9.17 5.14
C GLY A 98 -3.51 8.99 3.94
N ILE A 99 -3.37 7.85 3.28
CA ILE A 99 -4.25 7.38 2.21
C ILE A 99 -4.78 6.00 2.63
N VAL A 100 -6.08 5.78 2.47
CA VAL A 100 -6.72 4.48 2.67
C VAL A 100 -7.32 4.05 1.34
N PHE A 101 -6.88 2.91 0.82
CA PHE A 101 -7.56 2.18 -0.24
C PHE A 101 -8.45 1.13 0.41
N ARG A 102 -9.76 1.32 0.31
CA ARG A 102 -10.73 0.28 0.67
C ARG A 102 -10.87 -0.67 -0.50
N LEU A 103 -10.53 -1.92 -0.27
CA LEU A 103 -10.61 -2.99 -1.25
C LEU A 103 -11.92 -3.77 -1.10
N LYS A 104 -12.20 -4.64 -2.06
CA LYS A 104 -13.28 -5.64 -1.96
C LYS A 104 -13.10 -6.51 -0.70
N ALA A 105 -14.18 -7.15 -0.26
CA ALA A 105 -14.21 -8.02 0.91
C ALA A 105 -13.77 -7.33 2.23
N ASN A 106 -14.05 -6.02 2.36
CA ASN A 106 -13.74 -5.19 3.53
C ASN A 106 -12.26 -5.23 3.92
N LYS A 107 -11.39 -5.33 2.93
CA LYS A 107 -9.95 -5.25 3.11
C LYS A 107 -9.46 -3.82 2.88
N GLU A 108 -8.29 -3.50 3.40
CA GLU A 108 -7.73 -2.16 3.36
C GLU A 108 -6.23 -2.21 3.15
N VAL A 109 -5.75 -1.24 2.38
CA VAL A 109 -4.34 -0.84 2.35
C VAL A 109 -4.28 0.61 2.84
N ARG A 110 -3.67 0.82 3.99
CA ARG A 110 -3.45 2.13 4.59
C ARG A 110 -2.00 2.54 4.39
N ILE A 111 -1.78 3.66 3.75
CA ILE A 111 -0.48 4.23 3.41
C ILE A 111 -0.34 5.51 4.24
N GLN A 112 0.73 5.63 5.01
CA GLN A 112 0.95 6.73 5.95
C GLN A 112 2.33 7.32 5.74
N TYR A 113 2.47 8.63 5.91
CA TYR A 113 3.71 9.34 5.68
C TYR A 113 3.98 10.33 6.82
N ASP A 114 5.21 10.32 7.34
CA ASP A 114 5.65 11.14 8.48
C ASP A 114 6.62 12.27 8.10
N LEU A 115 6.75 12.59 6.80
CA LEU A 115 7.74 13.52 6.20
C LEU A 115 9.10 12.90 5.89
N GLU A 116 9.37 11.68 6.36
CA GLU A 116 10.61 10.97 6.08
C GLU A 116 10.35 9.63 5.40
N LYS A 117 9.45 8.83 5.97
CA LYS A 117 9.21 7.43 5.61
C LYS A 117 7.75 7.16 5.26
N ILE A 118 7.57 6.20 4.38
CA ILE A 118 6.26 5.68 4.00
C ILE A 118 6.03 4.38 4.75
N PHE A 119 4.91 4.32 5.46
CA PHE A 119 4.43 3.17 6.20
C PHE A 119 3.18 2.60 5.54
N ILE A 120 3.07 1.28 5.50
CA ILE A 120 1.92 0.60 4.94
C ILE A 120 1.39 -0.42 5.94
N THR A 121 0.10 -0.35 6.21
CA THR A 121 -0.67 -1.36 6.94
C THR A 121 -1.65 -2.04 6.01
N ARG A 122 -1.68 -3.37 6.02
CA ARG A 122 -2.50 -4.18 5.11
C ARG A 122 -3.34 -5.19 5.85
N THR A 123 -4.61 -5.27 5.48
CA THR A 123 -5.55 -6.29 5.98
C THR A 123 -5.96 -7.30 4.91
N ASP A 124 -5.56 -7.08 3.65
CA ASP A 124 -5.80 -7.94 2.48
C ASP A 124 -4.82 -9.12 2.33
N VAL A 125 -3.86 -9.22 3.24
CA VAL A 125 -2.88 -10.31 3.34
C VAL A 125 -3.15 -11.19 4.57
N LYS A 126 -2.52 -12.37 4.63
CA LYS A 126 -2.68 -13.29 5.75
C LYS A 126 -2.05 -12.72 7.01
N ASN A 127 -2.90 -12.46 8.02
CA ASN A 127 -2.61 -11.65 9.20
C ASN A 127 -2.29 -10.20 8.82
N ALA A 128 -2.82 -9.23 9.57
CA ALA A 128 -2.51 -7.83 9.30
C ALA A 128 -0.99 -7.61 9.31
N GLN A 129 -0.46 -7.01 8.25
CA GLN A 129 0.97 -6.72 8.11
C GLN A 129 1.20 -5.22 8.21
N MET A 130 2.30 -4.84 8.85
CA MET A 130 2.80 -3.47 8.91
C MET A 130 4.24 -3.46 8.41
N TYR A 131 4.57 -2.52 7.55
CA TYR A 131 5.92 -2.40 6.99
C TYR A 131 6.20 -0.97 6.53
N SER A 132 7.48 -0.65 6.32
CA SER A 132 7.90 0.57 5.64
C SER A 132 8.53 0.25 4.29
N ILE A 133 8.47 1.23 3.39
CA ILE A 133 9.09 1.20 2.06
C ILE A 133 9.83 2.51 1.79
N GLU A 134 10.79 2.44 0.88
CA GLU A 134 11.41 3.61 0.26
C GLU A 134 10.93 3.68 -1.20
N GLN A 135 10.24 4.77 -1.55
CA GLN A 135 9.69 4.98 -2.89
C GLN A 135 9.62 6.50 -3.13
N GLU A 136 10.47 6.99 -4.05
CA GLU A 136 10.73 8.42 -4.21
C GLU A 136 9.54 9.19 -4.77
N GLU A 137 8.85 8.65 -5.78
CA GLU A 137 7.71 9.32 -6.43
C GLU A 137 6.51 9.45 -5.49
N LEU A 138 6.25 8.45 -4.66
CA LEU A 138 5.21 8.44 -3.63
C LEU A 138 5.57 9.41 -2.50
N LYS A 139 6.85 9.47 -2.12
CA LYS A 139 7.33 10.48 -1.17
C LYS A 139 7.10 11.89 -1.73
N ASN A 140 7.53 12.13 -2.96
CA ASN A 140 7.35 13.41 -3.66
C ASN A 140 5.86 13.77 -3.82
N PHE A 141 5.00 12.79 -4.08
CA PHE A 141 3.55 12.98 -4.11
C PHE A 141 3.04 13.49 -2.76
N PHE A 142 3.41 12.84 -1.65
CA PHE A 142 3.01 13.30 -0.33
C PHE A 142 3.56 14.69 -0.01
N ASP A 143 4.83 14.97 -0.30
CA ASP A 143 5.46 16.27 -0.09
C ASP A 143 4.72 17.37 -0.85
N GLN A 144 4.29 17.11 -2.09
CA GLN A 144 3.45 18.02 -2.87
C GLN A 144 2.07 18.25 -2.23
N GLN A 145 1.42 17.19 -1.75
CA GLN A 145 0.12 17.32 -1.06
C GLN A 145 0.25 18.08 0.26
N LEU A 146 1.40 17.98 0.92
CA LEU A 146 1.69 18.63 2.19
C LEU A 146 2.15 20.07 2.04
N LYS A 147 2.41 20.62 0.86
CA LYS A 147 2.74 22.05 0.73
C LYS A 147 1.74 22.96 1.47
N GLY A 148 2.28 23.94 2.19
CA GLY A 148 1.53 24.85 3.06
C GLY A 148 0.91 24.24 4.33
N PHE A 149 1.24 23.00 4.71
CA PHE A 149 0.61 22.33 5.87
C PHE A 149 1.00 22.89 7.24
N TYR A 150 2.07 23.67 7.33
CA TYR A 150 2.57 24.21 8.60
C TYR A 150 2.41 25.73 8.64
N PHE A 151 1.32 26.19 9.25
CA PHE A 151 1.00 27.61 9.40
C PHE A 151 1.00 28.40 8.07
N GLY A 152 0.59 27.76 6.97
CA GLY A 152 0.57 28.38 5.64
C GLY A 152 1.93 28.46 4.95
N ASN A 153 2.99 27.92 5.56
CA ASN A 153 4.31 27.81 4.97
C ASN A 153 4.64 26.35 4.65
N ASP A 154 5.54 26.14 3.68
CA ASP A 154 6.18 24.85 3.46
C ASP A 154 7.13 24.61 4.65
N SER A 155 6.79 23.72 5.58
CA SER A 155 7.78 23.26 6.56
C SER A 155 8.66 22.23 5.90
N VAL A 156 9.58 22.69 5.06
CA VAL A 156 10.73 21.91 4.61
C VAL A 156 11.92 22.86 4.64
N ASN A 157 12.72 22.76 5.70
CA ASN A 157 14.14 23.13 5.68
C ASN A 157 14.93 21.83 5.68
#